data_AF-A0A3N5U096-F1
#
_entry.id   AF-A0A3N5U096-F1
#
_cell.length_a   1.000
_cell.length_b   1.000
_cell.length_c   1.000
_cell.angle_alpha   90.00
_cell.angle_beta   90.00
_cell.angle_gamma   90.00
#
_symmetry.space_group_name_H-M   'P 1'
#
loop_
_entity.id
_entity.type
_entity.pdbx_description
1 polymer ?
#
loop_
_entity_poly.entity_id
_entity_poly.type
_entity_poly.pdbx_seq_one_letter_code
_entity_poly.pdbx_strand_id
1 'polypeptide(L)'
;MKKAIEALIALLFLIFTVSGSLAVEKMNKSETKLIDNYVAIFDFEVRTGDKDISRLLADKVIHVFSESKKYEVIDRGNMNKILGEQKFQMSGCVAQECKVEAGQILGVGKIVNGSLGIIGKTYYLTLQMIDVKTGKVELSAEDECKCEIDELLGSTRRLAKKLLGEKVDQPVKETKSSEPATVAKAKTEATAKSKEIARDGRFIAYDNGTVLDTRTNLMWAAKDNGSNINWVNAKSYCENYRGGGYTDWRMPTKDELLGLYDKTKIYKACEYDVHLTELIRLTCNWVWSYETRGSEAAYFSFSGGDGYWNLQSSDDSSYLRVLPVRSGNKERLGAEQNEQLQEIQRQNKKSVEPARITVGEGLNIGRKDAIKKVIVFTDPD
;
A
#
# COMPACT_ATOMS: atom_id res chain seq x y z
N MET A 1 82.07 5.58 9.58
CA MET A 1 80.66 5.99 9.75
C MET A 1 79.70 5.32 8.75
N LYS A 2 79.96 5.29 7.43
CA LYS A 2 79.07 4.62 6.45
C LYS A 2 78.72 3.14 6.76
N LYS A 3 79.72 2.32 7.11
CA LYS A 3 79.50 0.88 7.42
C LYS A 3 78.66 0.62 8.67
N ALA A 4 78.64 1.56 9.63
CA ALA A 4 77.83 1.42 10.84
C ALA A 4 76.36 1.78 10.60
N ILE A 5 76.10 2.69 9.65
CA ILE A 5 74.75 3.11 9.27
C ILE A 5 74.08 2.03 8.40
N GLU A 6 74.82 1.39 7.51
CA GLU A 6 74.33 0.25 6.71
C GLU A 6 73.97 -0.96 7.60
N ALA A 7 74.74 -1.24 8.64
CA ALA A 7 74.44 -2.29 9.60
C ALA A 7 73.19 -1.99 10.45
N LEU A 8 72.96 -0.73 10.82
CA LEU A 8 71.79 -0.32 11.60
C LEU A 8 70.50 -0.37 10.77
N ILE A 9 70.57 0.02 9.49
CA ILE A 9 69.44 -0.07 8.55
C ILE A 9 69.12 -1.53 8.24
N ALA A 10 70.13 -2.39 8.05
CA ALA A 10 69.93 -3.82 7.86
C ALA A 10 69.29 -4.49 9.09
N LEU A 11 69.65 -4.07 10.31
CA LEU A 11 69.06 -4.58 11.55
C LEU A 11 67.60 -4.12 11.74
N LEU A 12 67.28 -2.88 11.33
CA LEU A 12 65.90 -2.36 11.34
C LEU A 12 65.00 -3.05 10.30
N PHE A 13 65.54 -3.42 9.12
CA PHE A 13 64.81 -4.22 8.13
C PHE A 13 64.64 -5.69 8.54
N LEU A 14 65.58 -6.25 9.33
CA LEU A 14 65.45 -7.60 9.89
C LEU A 14 64.40 -7.68 11.01
N ILE A 15 64.21 -6.60 11.77
CA ILE A 15 63.13 -6.50 12.77
C ILE A 15 61.77 -6.29 12.09
N PHE A 16 61.71 -5.55 10.97
CA PHE A 16 60.47 -5.37 10.21
C PHE A 16 60.02 -6.62 9.42
N THR A 17 60.93 -7.55 9.12
CA THR A 17 60.60 -8.80 8.39
C THR A 17 60.25 -9.98 9.30
N VAL A 18 60.53 -9.89 10.62
CA VAL A 18 60.14 -10.92 11.60
C VAL A 18 58.77 -10.66 12.25
N SER A 19 58.17 -9.48 12.06
CA SER A 19 56.79 -9.20 12.51
C SER A 19 55.73 -9.25 11.38
N GLY A 20 56.12 -9.67 10.17
CA GLY A 20 55.23 -9.79 9.01
C GLY A 20 54.48 -11.13 8.87
N SER A 21 54.59 -12.03 9.84
CA SER A 21 53.61 -13.11 10.05
C SER A 21 52.80 -12.78 11.30
N LEU A 22 52.04 -11.69 11.23
CA LEU A 22 50.71 -11.77 11.79
C LEU A 22 50.03 -12.86 10.95
N ALA A 23 50.02 -14.07 11.50
CA ALA A 23 48.91 -14.96 11.29
C ALA A 23 47.69 -14.05 11.29
N VAL A 24 47.05 -13.93 10.13
CA VAL A 24 45.68 -13.48 10.05
C VAL A 24 44.98 -14.39 11.05
N GLU A 25 44.79 -13.88 12.26
CA GLU A 25 43.85 -14.43 13.19
C GLU A 25 42.60 -14.48 12.34
N LYS A 26 42.25 -15.70 11.90
CA LYS A 26 40.88 -16.00 11.56
C LYS A 26 40.14 -15.46 12.76
N MET A 27 39.53 -14.28 12.62
CA MET A 27 38.53 -13.82 13.55
C MET A 27 37.61 -15.00 13.64
N ASN A 28 37.72 -15.68 14.77
CA ASN A 28 36.97 -16.87 15.07
C ASN A 28 35.55 -16.31 15.15
N LYS A 29 34.85 -16.33 14.01
CA LYS A 29 33.46 -15.95 13.89
C LYS A 29 32.81 -16.84 14.93
N SER A 30 32.45 -16.23 16.07
CA SER A 30 31.73 -16.89 17.14
C SER A 30 30.71 -17.78 16.45
N GLU A 31 30.89 -19.11 16.54
CA GLU A 31 29.89 -20.03 16.04
C GLU A 31 28.68 -19.81 16.94
N THR A 32 27.83 -18.87 16.55
CA THR A 32 26.59 -18.56 17.23
C THR A 32 25.84 -19.87 17.27
N LYS A 33 25.75 -20.46 18.47
CA LYS A 33 25.03 -21.72 18.67
C LYS A 33 23.59 -21.46 18.29
N LEU A 34 23.20 -21.88 17.09
CA LEU A 34 21.85 -21.70 16.58
C LEU A 34 20.90 -22.48 17.46
N ILE A 35 19.82 -21.84 17.88
CA ILE A 35 18.80 -22.49 18.69
C ILE A 35 17.63 -22.83 17.76
N ASP A 36 17.45 -24.13 17.48
CA ASP A 36 16.44 -24.64 16.54
C ASP A 36 15.00 -24.24 16.89
N ASN A 37 14.75 -23.91 18.16
CA ASN A 37 13.45 -23.45 18.65
C ASN A 37 13.17 -21.97 18.36
N TYR A 38 14.19 -21.16 18.07
CA TYR A 38 14.00 -19.74 17.74
C TYR A 38 13.81 -19.55 16.24
N VAL A 39 12.89 -18.65 15.90
CA VAL A 39 12.58 -18.31 14.51
C VAL A 39 12.60 -16.78 14.31
N ALA A 40 13.21 -16.34 13.21
CA ALA A 40 13.08 -14.95 12.75
C ALA A 40 12.19 -14.87 11.52
N ILE A 41 11.30 -13.88 11.48
CA ILE A 41 10.36 -13.66 10.39
C ILE A 41 10.73 -12.34 9.72
N PHE A 42 11.04 -12.41 8.42
CA PHE A 42 11.47 -11.24 7.65
C PHE A 42 10.28 -10.56 6.95
N ASP A 43 10.47 -9.28 6.66
CA ASP A 43 9.58 -8.49 5.80
C ASP A 43 9.38 -9.20 4.44
N PHE A 44 8.15 -9.21 3.92
CA PHE A 44 7.83 -9.87 2.65
C PHE A 44 8.52 -9.19 1.45
N GLU A 45 9.03 -9.98 0.52
CA GLU A 45 9.50 -9.49 -0.76
C GLU A 45 8.30 -9.16 -1.67
N VAL A 46 8.00 -7.87 -1.81
CA VAL A 46 6.94 -7.38 -2.71
C VAL A 46 7.57 -6.98 -4.04
N ARG A 47 7.25 -7.71 -5.12
CA ARG A 47 7.81 -7.44 -6.45
C ARG A 47 7.19 -6.20 -7.10
N THR A 48 5.92 -5.93 -6.81
CA THR A 48 5.11 -4.83 -7.38
C THR A 48 4.04 -4.43 -6.38
N GLY A 49 3.80 -3.13 -6.17
CA GLY A 49 2.79 -2.62 -5.25
C GLY A 49 3.37 -1.86 -4.06
N ASP A 50 2.54 -1.66 -3.03
CA ASP A 50 2.89 -0.91 -1.83
C ASP A 50 3.85 -1.71 -0.95
N LYS A 51 5.01 -1.09 -0.63
CA LYS A 51 6.03 -1.69 0.24
C LYS A 51 5.58 -1.76 1.69
N ASP A 52 4.60 -0.97 2.10
CA ASP A 52 4.09 -1.00 3.48
C ASP A 52 3.30 -2.29 3.77
N ILE A 53 2.71 -2.91 2.74
CA ILE A 53 2.06 -4.23 2.83
C ILE A 53 3.06 -5.31 3.26
N SER A 54 4.32 -5.20 2.85
CA SER A 54 5.39 -6.15 3.20
C SER A 54 5.47 -6.41 4.71
N ARG A 55 5.35 -5.32 5.48
CA ARG A 55 5.49 -5.31 6.94
C ARG A 55 4.23 -5.87 7.59
N LEU A 56 3.07 -5.47 7.09
CA LEU A 56 1.78 -5.95 7.60
C LEU A 56 1.61 -7.46 7.46
N LEU A 57 2.08 -8.02 6.34
CA LEU A 57 2.07 -9.47 6.12
C LEU A 57 3.05 -10.17 7.07
N ALA A 58 4.25 -9.62 7.28
CA ALA A 58 5.24 -10.16 8.22
C ALA A 58 4.71 -10.13 9.68
N ASP A 59 4.11 -9.02 10.11
CA ASP A 59 3.51 -8.88 11.43
C ASP A 59 2.39 -9.91 11.66
N LYS A 60 1.61 -10.21 10.61
CA LYS A 60 0.59 -11.27 10.69
C LYS A 60 1.19 -12.65 10.91
N VAL A 61 2.31 -12.96 10.24
CA VAL A 61 3.04 -14.23 10.44
C VAL A 61 3.65 -14.28 11.84
N ILE A 62 4.27 -13.20 12.32
CA ILE A 62 4.81 -13.07 13.68
C ILE A 62 3.73 -13.38 14.71
N HIS A 63 2.56 -12.77 14.58
CA HIS A 63 1.45 -13.01 15.47
C HIS A 63 1.03 -14.50 15.47
N VAL A 64 0.86 -15.13 14.31
CA VAL A 64 0.44 -16.54 14.22
C VAL A 64 1.50 -17.49 14.80
N PHE A 65 2.78 -17.26 14.53
CA PHE A 65 3.87 -18.07 15.07
C PHE A 65 3.98 -17.92 16.59
N SER A 66 3.87 -16.70 17.11
CA SER A 66 3.86 -16.42 18.55
C SER A 66 2.67 -17.06 19.26
N GLU A 67 1.46 -17.00 18.68
CA GLU A 67 0.26 -17.65 19.22
C GLU A 67 0.42 -19.18 19.31
N SER A 68 1.12 -19.78 18.34
CA SER A 68 1.28 -21.24 18.27
C SER A 68 2.15 -21.83 19.38
N LYS A 69 3.03 -21.01 19.99
CA LYS A 69 4.04 -21.42 20.98
C LYS A 69 4.97 -22.56 20.55
N LYS A 70 4.99 -22.91 19.25
CA LYS A 70 5.87 -23.94 18.68
C LYS A 70 7.30 -23.45 18.47
N TYR A 71 7.46 -22.14 18.33
CA TYR A 71 8.74 -21.47 18.15
C TYR A 71 8.78 -20.22 19.03
N GLU A 72 9.98 -19.86 19.47
CA GLU A 72 10.23 -18.57 20.09
C GLU A 72 10.55 -17.54 18.99
N VAL A 73 9.62 -16.62 18.77
CA VAL A 73 9.75 -15.63 17.70
C VAL A 73 10.61 -14.47 18.17
N ILE A 74 11.65 -14.14 17.41
CA ILE A 74 12.39 -12.90 17.65
C ILE A 74 11.56 -11.72 17.15
N ASP A 75 11.21 -10.83 18.08
CA ASP A 75 10.52 -9.59 17.77
C ASP A 75 11.32 -8.70 16.82
N ARG A 76 10.60 -7.97 15.95
CA ARG A 76 11.18 -7.11 14.93
C ARG A 76 12.05 -5.98 15.48
N GLY A 77 11.67 -5.39 16.62
CA GLY A 77 12.47 -4.37 17.30
C GLY A 77 13.80 -4.94 17.81
N ASN A 78 13.77 -6.15 18.38
CA ASN A 78 14.96 -6.86 18.82
C ASN A 78 15.86 -7.27 17.65
N MET A 79 15.26 -7.76 16.56
CA MET A 79 15.98 -8.06 15.32
C MET A 79 16.69 -6.83 14.76
N ASN A 80 16.00 -5.69 14.66
CA ASN A 80 16.58 -4.44 14.16
C ASN A 80 17.71 -3.93 15.06
N LYS A 81 17.59 -4.10 16.38
CA LYS A 81 18.64 -3.74 17.33
C LYS A 81 19.88 -4.61 17.15
N ILE A 82 19.71 -5.94 17.12
CA ILE A 82 20.81 -6.90 16.99
C ILE A 82 21.54 -6.75 15.64
N LEU A 83 20.79 -6.61 14.54
CA LEU A 83 21.36 -6.44 13.20
C LEU A 83 21.94 -5.03 13.00
N GLY A 84 21.33 -4.01 13.60
CA GLY A 84 21.82 -2.63 13.56
C GLY A 84 23.11 -2.43 14.37
N GLU A 85 23.25 -3.10 15.51
CA GLU A 85 24.48 -3.11 16.33
C GLU A 85 25.68 -3.67 15.57
N GLN A 86 25.47 -4.63 14.65
CA GLN A 86 26.52 -5.18 13.79
C GLN A 86 26.74 -4.40 12.47
N LYS A 87 26.17 -3.19 12.32
CA LYS A 87 26.20 -2.38 11.08
C LYS A 87 25.68 -3.13 9.85
N PHE A 88 24.80 -4.10 10.04
CA PHE A 88 24.19 -4.83 8.94
C PHE A 88 23.20 -3.91 8.22
N GLN A 89 23.47 -3.55 6.96
CA GLN A 89 22.57 -2.73 6.17
C GLN A 89 21.40 -3.58 5.67
N MET A 90 20.31 -3.61 6.45
CA MET A 90 19.05 -4.27 6.07
C MET A 90 18.44 -3.71 4.78
N SER A 91 18.82 -2.50 4.39
CA SER A 91 18.46 -1.87 3.10
C SER A 91 19.23 -2.53 1.94
N GLY A 92 18.80 -3.74 1.54
CA GLY A 92 19.38 -4.44 0.37
C GLY A 92 19.41 -5.96 0.47
N CYS A 93 19.05 -6.54 1.62
CA CYS A 93 19.09 -7.98 1.86
C CYS A 93 17.91 -8.73 1.21
N VAL A 94 17.93 -8.82 -0.12
CA VAL A 94 16.88 -9.53 -0.90
C VAL A 94 17.26 -11.00 -1.14
N ALA A 95 18.55 -11.29 -1.26
CA ALA A 95 19.03 -12.65 -1.53
C ALA A 95 18.86 -13.59 -0.32
N GLN A 96 18.57 -14.87 -0.59
CA GLN A 96 18.36 -15.88 0.45
C GLN A 96 19.62 -16.07 1.32
N GLU A 97 20.80 -16.01 0.71
CA GLU A 97 22.09 -16.15 1.38
C GLU A 97 22.29 -15.04 2.42
N CYS A 98 21.86 -13.82 2.08
CA CYS A 98 21.92 -12.68 2.98
C CYS A 98 20.97 -12.86 4.19
N LYS A 99 19.77 -13.42 3.97
CA LYS A 99 18.81 -13.70 5.06
C LYS A 99 19.26 -14.84 5.97
N VAL A 100 19.93 -15.85 5.41
CA VAL A 100 20.56 -16.93 6.19
C VAL A 100 21.68 -16.37 7.07
N GLU A 101 22.53 -15.49 6.53
CA GLU A 101 23.57 -14.81 7.34
C GLU A 101 22.96 -13.94 8.45
N ALA A 102 21.90 -13.19 8.14
CA ALA A 102 21.16 -12.44 9.15
C ALA A 102 20.58 -13.36 10.24
N GLY A 103 20.04 -14.53 9.86
CA GLY A 103 19.59 -15.55 10.81
C GLY A 103 20.71 -16.06 11.72
N GLN A 104 21.92 -16.25 11.18
CA GLN A 104 23.09 -16.65 11.97
C GLN A 104 23.52 -15.58 12.98
N ILE A 105 23.44 -14.31 12.59
CA ILE A 105 23.70 -13.17 13.47
C ILE A 105 22.65 -13.11 14.59
N LEU A 106 21.38 -13.35 14.24
CA LEU A 106 20.28 -13.40 15.20
C LEU A 106 20.29 -14.63 16.12
N GLY A 107 21.13 -15.63 15.82
CA GLY A 107 21.23 -16.86 16.61
C GLY A 107 20.02 -17.79 16.48
N VAL A 108 19.22 -17.65 15.42
CA VAL A 108 18.02 -18.46 15.19
C VAL A 108 18.34 -19.70 14.37
N GLY A 109 17.73 -20.84 14.70
CA GLY A 109 17.87 -22.04 13.88
C GLY A 109 17.00 -22.02 12.63
N LYS A 110 15.89 -21.27 12.64
CA LYS A 110 14.94 -21.17 11.52
C LYS A 110 14.70 -19.71 11.12
N ILE A 111 14.50 -19.47 9.83
CA ILE A 111 13.98 -18.19 9.33
C ILE A 111 12.76 -18.43 8.45
N VAL A 112 11.82 -17.49 8.45
CA VAL A 112 10.66 -17.49 7.57
C VAL A 112 10.77 -16.32 6.61
N ASN A 113 10.75 -16.62 5.32
CA ASN A 113 10.70 -15.64 4.24
C ASN A 113 9.31 -15.64 3.61
N GLY A 114 8.80 -14.45 3.29
CA GLY A 114 7.57 -14.27 2.54
C GLY A 114 7.81 -13.55 1.21
N SER A 115 7.03 -13.90 0.20
CA SER A 115 7.00 -13.14 -1.06
C SER A 115 5.57 -12.88 -1.51
N LEU A 116 5.36 -11.70 -2.09
CA LEU A 116 4.09 -11.25 -2.67
C LEU A 116 4.32 -10.90 -4.14
N GLY A 117 3.74 -11.72 -5.02
CA GLY A 117 3.68 -11.49 -6.46
C GLY A 117 2.29 -11.04 -6.89
N ILE A 118 2.21 -10.26 -7.97
CA ILE A 118 0.95 -9.85 -8.59
C ILE A 118 1.00 -10.21 -10.07
N ILE A 119 -0.01 -10.96 -10.54
CA ILE A 119 -0.21 -11.23 -11.97
C ILE A 119 -1.67 -10.92 -12.30
N GLY A 120 -1.89 -9.85 -13.06
CA GLY A 120 -3.23 -9.34 -13.35
C GLY A 120 -3.93 -8.87 -12.08
N LYS A 121 -5.00 -9.58 -11.66
CA LYS A 121 -5.74 -9.32 -10.41
C LYS A 121 -5.53 -10.40 -9.33
N THR A 122 -4.60 -11.32 -9.57
CA THR A 122 -4.34 -12.43 -8.66
C THR A 122 -3.05 -12.13 -7.90
N TYR A 123 -3.13 -12.20 -6.57
CA TYR A 123 -1.97 -12.20 -5.70
C TYR A 123 -1.47 -13.61 -5.50
N TYR A 124 -0.15 -13.76 -5.53
CA TYR A 124 0.57 -15.00 -5.27
C TYR A 124 1.39 -14.79 -4.01
N LEU A 125 1.05 -15.50 -2.94
CA LEU A 125 1.78 -15.45 -1.68
C LEU A 125 2.53 -16.75 -1.48
N THR A 126 3.82 -16.64 -1.18
CA THR A 126 4.66 -17.78 -0.83
C THR A 126 5.31 -17.51 0.51
N LEU A 127 5.19 -18.47 1.44
CA LEU A 127 5.95 -18.51 2.69
C LEU A 127 6.91 -19.69 2.67
N GLN A 128 8.17 -19.45 3.01
CA GLN A 128 9.21 -20.47 3.08
C GLN A 128 9.87 -20.45 4.45
N MET A 129 9.94 -21.61 5.09
CA MET A 129 10.77 -21.84 6.27
C MET A 129 12.11 -22.40 5.81
N ILE A 130 13.19 -21.74 6.21
CA ILE A 130 14.55 -22.09 5.83
C ILE A 130 15.34 -22.44 7.08
N ASP A 131 16.06 -23.55 7.02
CA ASP A 131 17.02 -23.95 8.03
C ASP A 131 18.29 -23.10 7.91
N VAL A 132 18.64 -22.37 8.98
CA VAL A 132 19.75 -21.41 8.95
C VAL A 132 21.12 -22.10 8.86
N LYS A 133 21.22 -23.33 9.37
CA LYS A 133 22.46 -24.11 9.36
C LYS A 133 22.81 -24.60 7.96
N THR A 134 21.81 -25.08 7.22
CA THR A 134 21.99 -25.66 5.88
C THR A 134 21.66 -24.68 4.75
N GLY A 135 20.95 -23.59 5.06
CA GLY A 135 20.42 -22.64 4.09
C GLY A 135 19.32 -23.20 3.19
N LYS A 136 18.78 -24.38 3.49
CA LYS A 136 17.79 -25.08 2.66
C LYS A 136 16.36 -24.78 3.13
N VAL A 137 15.43 -24.67 2.19
CA VAL A 137 13.99 -24.59 2.48
C VAL A 137 13.51 -25.94 3.03
N GLU A 138 12.99 -25.94 4.25
CA GLU A 138 12.41 -27.13 4.89
C GLU A 138 10.92 -27.27 4.60
N LEU A 139 10.20 -26.15 4.63
CA LEU A 139 8.76 -26.09 4.36
C LEU A 139 8.47 -24.91 3.45
N SER A 140 7.61 -25.12 2.47
CA SER A 140 7.07 -24.07 1.62
C SER A 140 5.55 -24.19 1.61
N ALA A 141 4.86 -23.07 1.73
CA ALA A 141 3.43 -23.02 1.50
C ALA A 141 3.10 -21.85 0.59
N GLU A 142 2.15 -22.11 -0.30
CA GLU A 142 1.69 -21.16 -1.30
C GLU A 142 0.17 -21.01 -1.21
N ASP A 143 -0.30 -19.78 -1.41
CA ASP A 143 -1.71 -19.46 -1.62
C ASP A 143 -1.80 -18.45 -2.75
N GLU A 144 -2.78 -18.64 -3.63
CA GLU A 144 -3.13 -17.66 -4.65
C GLU A 144 -4.53 -17.14 -4.33
N CYS A 145 -4.71 -15.83 -4.43
CA CYS A 145 -6.01 -15.23 -4.19
C CYS A 145 -6.33 -14.22 -5.28
N LYS A 146 -7.55 -14.32 -5.81
CA LYS A 146 -8.19 -13.21 -6.55
C LYS A 146 -8.93 -12.37 -5.52
N CYS A 147 -8.16 -11.81 -4.60
CA CYS A 147 -8.66 -11.15 -3.43
C CYS A 147 -8.13 -9.73 -3.34
N GLU A 148 -8.87 -8.83 -2.69
CA GLU A 148 -8.38 -7.49 -2.40
C GLU A 148 -7.23 -7.55 -1.38
N ILE A 149 -6.43 -6.47 -1.28
CA ILE A 149 -5.23 -6.42 -0.41
C ILE A 149 -5.55 -6.82 1.04
N ASP A 150 -6.74 -6.49 1.54
CA ASP A 150 -7.17 -6.80 2.91
C ASP A 150 -7.38 -8.31 3.15
N GLU A 151 -7.76 -9.06 2.11
CA GLU A 151 -7.90 -10.51 2.18
C GLU A 151 -6.54 -11.24 2.13
N LEU A 152 -5.45 -10.52 1.79
CA LEU A 152 -4.08 -11.04 1.86
C LEU A 152 -3.68 -11.39 3.29
N LEU A 153 -4.19 -10.68 4.29
CA LEU A 153 -3.92 -10.99 5.70
C LEU A 153 -4.56 -12.33 6.10
N GLY A 154 -5.74 -12.64 5.55
CA GLY A 154 -6.41 -13.93 5.74
C GLY A 154 -5.65 -15.08 5.07
N SER A 155 -5.21 -14.87 3.83
CA SER A 155 -4.38 -15.82 3.08
C SER A 155 -3.04 -16.07 3.78
N THR A 156 -2.38 -15.01 4.25
CA THR A 156 -1.15 -15.07 5.05
C THR A 156 -1.34 -15.85 6.34
N ARG A 157 -2.45 -15.66 7.06
CA ARG A 157 -2.76 -16.44 8.27
C ARG A 157 -2.88 -17.93 7.97
N ARG A 158 -3.55 -18.30 6.86
CA ARG A 158 -3.67 -19.70 6.44
C ARG A 158 -2.31 -20.30 6.08
N LEU A 159 -1.48 -19.55 5.37
CA LEU A 159 -0.13 -19.99 5.02
C LEU A 159 0.73 -20.21 6.26
N ALA A 160 0.74 -19.27 7.20
CA ALA A 160 1.48 -19.39 8.45
C ALA A 160 1.05 -20.63 9.26
N LYS A 161 -0.25 -20.90 9.35
CA LYS A 161 -0.78 -22.12 9.99
C LYS A 161 -0.35 -23.41 9.28
N LYS A 162 -0.32 -23.41 7.94
CA LYS A 162 0.21 -24.55 7.15
C LYS A 162 1.68 -24.81 7.45
N LEU A 163 2.51 -23.76 7.54
CA LEU A 163 3.94 -23.90 7.90
C LEU A 163 4.13 -24.49 9.31
N LEU A 164 3.21 -24.22 10.23
CA LEU A 164 3.23 -24.78 11.58
C LEU A 164 2.72 -26.23 11.65
N GLY A 165 2.30 -26.83 10.53
CA GLY A 165 1.76 -28.19 10.50
C GLY A 165 0.38 -28.32 11.17
N GLU A 166 -0.35 -27.22 11.37
CA GLU A 166 -1.76 -27.29 11.77
C GLU A 166 -2.60 -27.74 10.58
N LYS A 167 -3.43 -28.77 10.78
CA LYS A 167 -4.49 -29.10 9.83
C LYS A 167 -5.48 -27.95 9.83
N VAL A 168 -5.35 -27.05 8.86
CA VAL A 168 -6.38 -26.04 8.58
C VAL A 168 -7.55 -26.78 7.96
N ASP A 169 -8.64 -26.93 8.71
CA ASP A 169 -9.92 -27.35 8.12
C ASP A 169 -10.24 -26.37 7.00
N GLN A 170 -10.31 -26.90 5.78
CA GLN A 170 -10.60 -26.14 4.57
C GLN A 170 -11.98 -25.49 4.68
N PRO A 171 -12.17 -24.25 4.20
CA PRO A 171 -13.38 -23.91 3.47
C PRO A 171 -13.23 -24.51 2.06
N VAL A 172 -13.89 -25.65 1.88
CA VAL A 172 -14.36 -26.31 0.65
C VAL A 172 -13.85 -25.76 -0.70
N LYS A 173 -13.09 -26.62 -1.40
CA LYS A 173 -12.83 -26.58 -2.84
C LYS A 173 -14.12 -26.91 -3.61
N GLU A 174 -14.46 -26.03 -4.55
CA GLU A 174 -15.14 -26.27 -5.83
C GLU A 174 -16.10 -27.47 -5.97
N THR A 175 -17.38 -27.19 -6.23
CA THR A 175 -18.19 -28.03 -7.12
C THR A 175 -18.10 -27.47 -8.54
N LYS A 176 -17.18 -28.01 -9.36
CA LYS A 176 -17.32 -28.02 -10.84
C LYS A 176 -18.37 -29.11 -11.18
N SER A 177 -19.26 -29.03 -12.16
CA SER A 177 -19.21 -28.43 -13.49
C SER A 177 -20.63 -28.37 -14.04
N SER A 178 -21.04 -27.25 -14.63
CA SER A 178 -21.33 -27.25 -16.07
C SER A 178 -21.35 -25.79 -16.55
N GLU A 179 -20.29 -25.41 -17.25
CA GLU A 179 -20.44 -24.44 -18.32
C GLU A 179 -21.26 -25.12 -19.43
N PRO A 180 -22.09 -24.36 -20.16
CA PRO A 180 -21.50 -23.83 -21.37
C PRO A 180 -21.57 -22.31 -21.42
N ALA A 181 -20.54 -21.78 -22.06
CA ALA A 181 -20.39 -20.42 -22.49
C ALA A 181 -21.69 -19.81 -23.05
N THR A 182 -22.09 -18.68 -22.46
CA THR A 182 -22.47 -17.48 -23.22
C THR A 182 -22.12 -16.24 -22.40
N VAL A 183 -20.94 -15.71 -22.69
CA VAL A 183 -20.72 -14.29 -23.02
C VAL A 183 -21.50 -13.24 -22.22
N ALA A 184 -20.74 -12.54 -21.38
CA ALA A 184 -20.82 -11.09 -21.16
C ALA A 184 -22.20 -10.46 -20.96
N LYS A 185 -22.66 -10.37 -19.70
CA LYS A 185 -23.49 -9.25 -19.22
C LYS A 185 -23.56 -9.19 -17.69
N ALA A 186 -22.48 -8.74 -17.05
CA ALA A 186 -22.61 -8.07 -15.74
C ALA A 186 -22.14 -6.62 -15.93
N LYS A 187 -22.97 -5.92 -16.71
CA LYS A 187 -22.89 -4.50 -17.00
C LYS A 187 -23.61 -3.79 -15.85
N THR A 188 -22.91 -2.88 -15.19
CA THR A 188 -23.42 -1.54 -14.83
C THR A 188 -24.90 -1.47 -14.42
N GLU A 189 -25.23 -1.74 -13.16
CA GLU A 189 -26.60 -1.52 -12.65
C GLU A 189 -26.58 -1.35 -11.12
N ALA A 190 -26.28 -0.15 -10.63
CA ALA A 190 -26.67 0.25 -9.27
C ALA A 190 -27.19 1.70 -9.20
N THR A 191 -27.48 2.34 -10.33
CA THR A 191 -28.19 3.63 -10.36
C THR A 191 -29.70 3.47 -10.57
N ALA A 192 -30.24 2.25 -10.55
CA ALA A 192 -31.65 1.98 -10.84
C ALA A 192 -32.45 1.66 -9.56
N LYS A 193 -33.35 2.60 -9.18
CA LYS A 193 -34.55 2.45 -8.31
C LYS A 193 -34.45 2.72 -6.79
N SER A 194 -33.62 3.61 -6.30
CA SER A 194 -33.82 4.13 -4.94
C SER A 194 -34.79 5.33 -4.94
N LYS A 195 -35.82 5.30 -4.08
CA LYS A 195 -36.85 6.35 -4.00
C LYS A 195 -36.38 7.48 -3.08
N GLU A 196 -36.54 8.73 -3.50
CA GLU A 196 -36.33 9.90 -2.63
C GLU A 196 -37.34 9.85 -1.47
N ILE A 197 -36.84 9.94 -0.25
CA ILE A 197 -37.66 9.90 0.98
C ILE A 197 -37.65 11.22 1.74
N ALA A 198 -36.60 12.04 1.57
CA ALA A 198 -36.49 13.34 2.21
C ALA A 198 -35.46 14.23 1.49
N ARG A 199 -35.58 15.53 1.71
CA ARG A 199 -34.68 16.55 1.14
C ARG A 199 -34.42 17.66 2.14
N ASP A 200 -33.17 18.10 2.21
CA ASP A 200 -32.74 19.27 2.98
C ASP A 200 -31.79 20.09 2.11
N GLY A 201 -32.34 21.09 1.41
CA GLY A 201 -31.63 21.88 0.44
C GLY A 201 -30.97 21.01 -0.64
N ARG A 202 -29.63 20.98 -0.65
CA ARG A 202 -28.80 20.21 -1.59
C ARG A 202 -28.65 18.73 -1.26
N PHE A 203 -29.11 18.31 -0.07
CA PHE A 203 -29.03 16.91 0.36
C PHE A 203 -30.34 16.19 0.05
N ILE A 204 -30.24 15.04 -0.60
CA ILE A 204 -31.37 14.18 -0.99
C ILE A 204 -31.18 12.81 -0.36
N ALA A 205 -32.07 12.40 0.53
CA ALA A 205 -32.03 11.07 1.15
C ALA A 205 -32.88 10.08 0.36
N TYR A 206 -32.37 8.86 0.23
CA TYR A 206 -33.03 7.75 -0.44
C TYR A 206 -33.38 6.62 0.53
N ASP A 207 -34.41 5.84 0.18
CA ASP A 207 -34.89 4.67 0.95
C ASP A 207 -33.86 3.55 1.12
N ASN A 208 -32.78 3.55 0.33
CA ASN A 208 -31.68 2.60 0.41
C ASN A 208 -30.58 2.99 1.43
N GLY A 209 -30.80 4.04 2.23
CA GLY A 209 -29.88 4.48 3.27
C GLY A 209 -28.71 5.33 2.76
N THR A 210 -28.85 5.97 1.60
CA THR A 210 -27.86 6.89 1.03
C THR A 210 -28.36 8.33 0.97
N VAL A 211 -27.43 9.28 0.99
CA VAL A 211 -27.71 10.72 0.87
C VAL A 211 -26.84 11.31 -0.23
N LEU A 212 -27.44 11.86 -1.27
CA LEU A 212 -26.73 12.58 -2.33
C LEU A 212 -26.58 14.06 -1.97
N ASP A 213 -25.36 14.57 -2.02
CA ASP A 213 -25.05 15.99 -2.00
C ASP A 213 -24.96 16.51 -3.44
N THR A 214 -25.98 17.22 -3.90
CA THR A 214 -26.05 17.68 -5.30
C THR A 214 -25.04 18.76 -5.65
N ARG A 215 -24.39 19.40 -4.65
CA ARG A 215 -23.37 20.44 -4.90
C ARG A 215 -22.03 19.82 -5.24
N THR A 216 -21.61 18.82 -4.50
CA THR A 216 -20.32 18.12 -4.69
C THR A 216 -20.45 16.89 -5.58
N ASN A 217 -21.70 16.46 -5.83
CA ASN A 217 -22.01 15.20 -6.47
C ASN A 217 -21.37 14.01 -5.75
N LEU A 218 -21.23 14.11 -4.43
CA LEU A 218 -20.83 13.02 -3.55
C LEU A 218 -22.07 12.36 -2.95
N MET A 219 -21.99 11.06 -2.76
CA MET A 219 -23.01 10.29 -2.08
C MET A 219 -22.45 9.76 -0.78
N TRP A 220 -23.22 9.93 0.30
CA TRP A 220 -22.85 9.64 1.67
C TRP A 220 -23.71 8.51 2.21
N ALA A 221 -23.15 7.73 3.13
CA ALA A 221 -23.98 6.89 3.99
C ALA A 221 -24.90 7.77 4.84
N ALA A 222 -26.16 7.37 5.04
CA ALA A 222 -27.07 8.13 5.90
C ALA A 222 -26.71 8.03 7.40
N LYS A 223 -25.82 7.09 7.77
CA LYS A 223 -25.36 6.85 9.14
C LYS A 223 -23.87 6.52 9.17
N ASP A 224 -23.20 6.85 10.28
CA ASP A 224 -21.82 6.43 10.54
C ASP A 224 -21.73 4.94 10.96
N ASN A 225 -20.52 4.52 11.37
CA ASN A 225 -20.26 3.16 11.83
C ASN A 225 -20.81 2.82 13.22
N GLY A 226 -21.37 3.77 13.96
CA GLY A 226 -22.10 3.55 15.20
C GLY A 226 -21.27 3.39 16.49
N SER A 227 -19.95 3.19 16.41
CA SER A 227 -19.10 2.92 17.58
C SER A 227 -17.69 3.49 17.44
N ASN A 228 -16.92 3.50 18.52
CA ASN A 228 -15.52 3.94 18.49
C ASN A 228 -14.72 3.06 17.52
N ILE A 229 -13.88 3.68 16.72
CA ILE A 229 -13.09 3.01 15.68
C ILE A 229 -11.75 3.72 15.54
N ASN A 230 -10.65 2.96 15.47
CA ASN A 230 -9.34 3.53 15.13
C ASN A 230 -9.25 3.80 13.62
N TRP A 231 -8.25 4.58 13.20
CA TRP A 231 -8.16 5.03 11.81
C TRP A 231 -8.01 3.87 10.81
N VAL A 232 -7.20 2.86 11.15
CA VAL A 232 -6.97 1.68 10.30
C VAL A 232 -8.26 0.91 10.04
N ASN A 233 -9.01 0.63 11.11
CA ASN A 233 -10.29 -0.06 11.01
C ASN A 233 -11.34 0.80 10.32
N ALA A 234 -11.29 2.13 10.49
CA ALA A 234 -12.19 3.06 9.84
C ALA A 234 -12.01 3.05 8.31
N LYS A 235 -10.77 2.97 7.83
CA LYS A 235 -10.48 2.88 6.39
C LYS A 235 -11.08 1.60 5.82
N SER A 236 -10.80 0.47 6.48
CA SER A 236 -11.33 -0.84 6.07
C SER A 236 -12.87 -0.89 6.16
N TYR A 237 -13.49 -0.26 7.17
CA TYR A 237 -14.95 -0.16 7.27
C TYR A 237 -15.56 0.51 6.05
N CYS A 238 -14.99 1.63 5.59
CA CYS A 238 -15.50 2.34 4.42
C CYS A 238 -15.32 1.54 3.12
N GLU A 239 -14.17 0.90 2.92
CA GLU A 239 -13.88 0.09 1.72
C GLU A 239 -14.77 -1.16 1.64
N ASN A 240 -15.20 -1.68 2.80
CA ASN A 240 -16.11 -2.81 2.92
C ASN A 240 -17.59 -2.43 3.08
N TYR A 241 -17.91 -1.14 3.18
CA TYR A 241 -19.29 -0.69 3.29
C TYR A 241 -20.06 -1.01 2.01
N ARG A 242 -21.32 -1.47 2.15
CA ARG A 242 -22.19 -1.86 1.03
C ARG A 242 -23.57 -1.19 1.09
N GLY A 243 -23.64 -0.01 1.71
CA GLY A 243 -24.87 0.77 1.77
C GLY A 243 -25.39 1.11 0.38
N GLY A 244 -26.71 1.11 0.21
CA GLY A 244 -27.36 1.42 -1.06
C GLY A 244 -27.09 0.44 -2.21
N GLY A 245 -26.43 -0.70 -1.96
CA GLY A 245 -26.02 -1.65 -3.00
C GLY A 245 -24.74 -1.26 -3.75
N TYR A 246 -24.02 -0.23 -3.30
CA TYR A 246 -22.78 0.22 -3.93
C TYR A 246 -21.55 -0.42 -3.29
N THR A 247 -20.45 -0.51 -4.05
CA THR A 247 -19.19 -1.15 -3.63
C THR A 247 -17.98 -0.23 -3.70
N ASP A 248 -18.14 0.98 -4.23
CA ASP A 248 -17.08 1.98 -4.43
C ASP A 248 -17.08 3.05 -3.33
N TRP A 249 -17.43 2.64 -2.11
CA TRP A 249 -17.34 3.47 -0.91
C TRP A 249 -15.88 3.61 -0.46
N ARG A 250 -15.55 4.77 0.11
CA ARG A 250 -14.23 5.08 0.65
C ARG A 250 -14.34 5.99 1.88
N MET A 251 -13.24 6.11 2.59
CA MET A 251 -13.09 7.09 3.65
C MET A 251 -13.10 8.51 3.03
N PRO A 252 -13.74 9.49 3.69
CA PRO A 252 -13.79 10.86 3.19
C PRO A 252 -12.46 11.57 3.40
N THR A 253 -12.18 12.57 2.56
CA THR A 253 -11.10 13.51 2.85
C THR A 253 -11.57 14.55 3.88
N LYS A 254 -10.61 15.23 4.50
CA LYS A 254 -10.91 16.30 5.45
C LYS A 254 -11.72 17.44 4.81
N ASP A 255 -11.41 17.78 3.56
CA ASP A 255 -12.12 18.84 2.82
C ASP A 255 -13.58 18.44 2.49
N GLU A 256 -13.82 17.15 2.23
CA GLU A 256 -15.17 16.62 2.03
C GLU A 256 -16.00 16.69 3.32
N LEU A 257 -15.40 16.35 4.48
CA LEU A 257 -16.03 16.49 5.79
C LEU A 257 -16.31 17.95 6.14
N LEU A 258 -15.35 18.85 5.91
CA LEU A 258 -15.55 20.29 6.06
C LEU A 258 -16.70 20.79 5.17
N GLY A 259 -16.79 20.26 3.94
CA GLY A 259 -17.86 20.58 3.01
C GLY A 259 -19.26 20.18 3.48
N LEU A 260 -19.38 19.27 4.46
CA LEU A 260 -20.64 18.86 5.08
C LEU A 260 -21.07 19.77 6.25
N TYR A 261 -20.12 20.41 6.93
CA TYR A 261 -20.38 21.23 8.11
C TYR A 261 -21.29 22.42 7.80
N ASP A 262 -22.33 22.60 8.60
CA ASP A 262 -23.25 23.73 8.51
C ASP A 262 -23.68 24.18 9.91
N LYS A 263 -23.12 25.29 10.38
CA LYS A 263 -23.41 25.88 11.69
C LYS A 263 -24.89 26.19 11.94
N THR A 264 -25.70 26.32 10.88
CA THR A 264 -27.14 26.61 11.00
C THR A 264 -27.97 25.35 11.26
N LYS A 265 -27.38 24.18 11.00
CA LYS A 265 -27.96 22.88 11.35
C LYS A 265 -27.43 22.46 12.71
N ILE A 266 -28.27 21.80 13.50
CA ILE A 266 -27.88 21.32 14.82
C ILE A 266 -28.73 20.11 15.20
N TYR A 267 -28.06 19.05 15.65
CA TYR A 267 -28.70 17.95 16.36
C TYR A 267 -27.73 17.38 17.41
N LYS A 268 -28.24 16.63 18.39
CA LYS A 268 -27.42 16.04 19.45
C LYS A 268 -26.89 14.66 19.08
N ALA A 269 -25.61 14.39 19.35
CA ALA A 269 -24.99 13.07 19.29
C ALA A 269 -23.89 12.94 20.36
N CYS A 270 -23.86 11.81 21.09
CA CYS A 270 -22.93 11.56 22.21
C CYS A 270 -22.77 12.76 23.17
N GLU A 271 -23.87 13.44 23.52
CA GLU A 271 -23.92 14.66 24.36
C GLU A 271 -23.41 15.96 23.72
N TYR A 272 -22.86 15.91 22.50
CA TYR A 272 -22.39 17.08 21.77
C TYR A 272 -23.42 17.60 20.76
N ASP A 273 -23.32 18.89 20.47
CA ASP A 273 -23.97 19.50 19.30
C ASP A 273 -23.20 19.13 18.03
N VAL A 274 -23.93 18.66 17.03
CA VAL A 274 -23.42 18.29 15.70
C VAL A 274 -24.06 19.20 14.67
N HIS A 275 -23.21 19.90 13.92
CA HIS A 275 -23.60 20.87 12.92
C HIS A 275 -23.60 20.28 11.51
N LEU A 276 -24.64 19.49 11.23
CA LEU A 276 -24.85 18.76 9.97
C LEU A 276 -26.35 18.58 9.73
N THR A 277 -26.76 18.40 8.47
CA THR A 277 -28.14 18.02 8.14
C THR A 277 -28.55 16.73 8.87
N GLU A 278 -29.79 16.67 9.36
CA GLU A 278 -30.30 15.47 10.05
C GLU A 278 -30.50 14.26 9.13
N LEU A 279 -30.36 14.44 7.81
CA LEU A 279 -30.39 13.34 6.84
C LEU A 279 -29.14 12.45 6.93
N ILE A 280 -28.04 12.96 7.47
CA ILE A 280 -26.82 12.19 7.78
C ILE A 280 -26.69 12.16 9.31
N ARG A 281 -26.92 10.99 9.92
CA ARG A 281 -26.90 10.83 11.38
C ARG A 281 -25.59 10.21 11.85
N LEU A 282 -24.75 11.05 12.45
CA LEU A 282 -23.61 10.61 13.23
C LEU A 282 -24.06 10.19 14.63
N THR A 283 -23.48 9.12 15.16
CA THR A 283 -23.62 8.68 16.54
C THR A 283 -22.67 9.41 17.48
N CYS A 284 -21.63 10.06 16.95
CA CYS A 284 -20.79 10.99 17.69
C CYS A 284 -20.20 12.10 16.79
N ASN A 285 -19.48 13.07 17.36
CA ASN A 285 -19.13 14.33 16.69
C ASN A 285 -17.77 14.34 15.97
N TRP A 286 -16.89 13.36 16.19
CA TRP A 286 -15.57 13.28 15.54
C TRP A 286 -15.55 12.20 14.47
N VAL A 287 -15.10 12.55 13.27
CA VAL A 287 -15.09 11.65 12.11
C VAL A 287 -13.71 11.60 11.48
N TRP A 288 -13.14 10.40 11.35
CA TRP A 288 -11.87 10.19 10.66
C TRP A 288 -11.94 10.63 9.20
N SER A 289 -10.82 11.19 8.74
CA SER A 289 -10.55 11.49 7.34
C SER A 289 -9.37 10.65 6.84
N TYR A 290 -9.24 10.53 5.52
CA TYR A 290 -8.25 9.69 4.86
C TYR A 290 -6.78 10.14 5.07
N GLU A 291 -6.55 11.40 5.39
CA GLU A 291 -5.21 11.97 5.44
C GLU A 291 -4.40 11.48 6.63
N THR A 292 -3.12 11.18 6.39
CA THR A 292 -2.15 10.77 7.42
C THR A 292 -0.92 11.67 7.42
N ARG A 293 -0.28 11.85 8.57
CA ARG A 293 1.05 12.46 8.70
C ARG A 293 1.85 11.69 9.75
N GLY A 294 2.99 11.12 9.36
CA GLY A 294 3.76 10.24 10.25
C GLY A 294 2.87 9.11 10.81
N SER A 295 2.81 8.99 12.13
CA SER A 295 1.97 8.03 12.86
C SER A 295 0.56 8.54 13.19
N GLU A 296 0.21 9.75 12.75
CA GLU A 296 -1.10 10.36 13.00
C GLU A 296 -2.00 10.30 11.76
N ALA A 297 -3.30 10.34 12.01
CA ALA A 297 -4.33 10.52 11.01
C ALA A 297 -5.20 11.74 11.36
N ALA A 298 -5.77 12.35 10.33
CA ALA A 298 -6.63 13.50 10.48
C ALA A 298 -8.08 13.08 10.77
N TYR A 299 -8.77 13.86 11.58
CA TYR A 299 -10.21 13.75 11.80
C TYR A 299 -10.86 15.14 11.84
N PHE A 300 -12.16 15.20 11.66
CA PHE A 300 -12.95 16.43 11.66
C PHE A 300 -13.96 16.43 12.80
N SER A 301 -14.10 17.58 13.48
CA SER A 301 -15.09 17.79 14.53
C SER A 301 -16.31 18.53 13.99
N PHE A 302 -17.46 17.86 13.96
CA PHE A 302 -18.73 18.50 13.60
C PHE A 302 -19.33 19.36 14.72
N SER A 303 -18.71 19.43 15.90
CA SER A 303 -19.12 20.34 16.96
C SER A 303 -18.46 21.72 16.82
N GLY A 304 -17.18 21.76 16.43
CA GLY A 304 -16.44 23.02 16.25
C GLY A 304 -16.31 23.46 14.77
N GLY A 305 -16.35 22.51 13.84
CA GLY A 305 -16.08 22.76 12.43
C GLY A 305 -14.58 22.73 12.07
N ASP A 306 -13.75 22.11 12.90
CA ASP A 306 -12.29 22.11 12.79
C ASP A 306 -11.71 20.71 12.56
N GLY A 307 -10.54 20.67 11.89
CA GLY A 307 -9.77 19.45 11.66
C GLY A 307 -8.60 19.29 12.64
N TYR A 308 -8.38 18.06 13.09
CA TYR A 308 -7.37 17.69 14.09
C TYR A 308 -6.59 16.45 13.65
N TRP A 309 -5.60 16.06 14.45
CA TRP A 309 -4.77 14.88 14.23
C TRP A 309 -4.71 14.03 15.50
N ASN A 310 -4.68 12.72 15.35
CA ASN A 310 -4.51 11.77 16.46
C ASN A 310 -3.78 10.52 15.96
N LEU A 311 -3.19 9.73 16.85
CA LEU A 311 -2.46 8.52 16.49
C LEU A 311 -3.36 7.52 15.76
N GLN A 312 -2.84 6.98 14.64
CA GLN A 312 -3.58 6.04 13.78
C GLN A 312 -3.98 4.76 14.53
N SER A 313 -3.11 4.30 15.43
CA SER A 313 -3.27 3.09 16.23
C SER A 313 -3.76 3.37 17.65
N SER A 314 -4.28 4.57 17.94
CA SER A 314 -4.74 4.87 19.30
C SER A 314 -5.92 3.98 19.65
N ASP A 315 -5.78 3.21 20.74
CA ASP A 315 -6.92 2.56 21.40
C ASP A 315 -7.81 3.59 22.10
N ASP A 316 -7.30 4.79 22.37
CA ASP A 316 -8.07 5.96 22.81
C ASP A 316 -8.69 6.69 21.61
N SER A 317 -9.38 5.93 20.76
CA SER A 317 -10.24 6.44 19.68
C SER A 317 -11.66 6.72 20.19
N SER A 318 -11.76 7.08 21.47
CA SER A 318 -13.00 7.48 22.12
C SER A 318 -13.69 8.56 21.28
N TYR A 319 -14.97 8.36 20.96
CA TYR A 319 -15.81 9.29 20.20
C TYR A 319 -15.53 9.41 18.70
N LEU A 320 -14.46 8.78 18.19
CA LEU A 320 -14.15 8.80 16.76
C LEU A 320 -15.03 7.81 15.98
N ARG A 321 -15.52 8.28 14.84
CA ARG A 321 -16.40 7.59 13.90
C ARG A 321 -15.82 7.63 12.50
N VAL A 322 -16.47 6.95 11.57
CA VAL A 322 -16.20 7.11 10.14
C VAL A 322 -17.51 7.16 9.36
N LEU A 323 -17.55 8.03 8.36
CA LEU A 323 -18.70 8.24 7.49
C LEU A 323 -18.33 7.92 6.04
N PRO A 324 -18.76 6.76 5.49
CA PRO A 324 -18.45 6.39 4.12
C PRO A 324 -18.97 7.41 3.09
N VAL A 325 -18.14 7.69 2.10
CA VAL A 325 -18.46 8.55 0.96
C VAL A 325 -18.08 7.87 -0.35
N ARG A 326 -18.78 8.20 -1.43
CA ARG A 326 -18.48 7.77 -2.80
C ARG A 326 -18.82 8.87 -3.80
N SER A 327 -18.40 8.68 -5.05
CA SER A 327 -18.87 9.53 -6.15
C SER A 327 -20.34 9.24 -6.48
N GLY A 328 -21.14 10.29 -6.65
CA GLY A 328 -22.58 10.20 -6.93
C GLY A 328 -22.90 9.72 -8.35
N ASN A 329 -21.98 9.86 -9.32
CA ASN A 329 -22.12 9.28 -10.66
C ASN A 329 -20.78 9.25 -11.43
N LYS A 330 -20.30 8.07 -11.84
CA LYS A 330 -19.11 7.93 -12.72
C LYS A 330 -19.38 8.37 -14.16
N GLU A 331 -20.64 8.34 -14.61
CA GLU A 331 -21.00 8.58 -16.02
C GLU A 331 -20.85 10.05 -16.44
N ARG A 332 -21.00 11.00 -15.51
CA ARG A 332 -20.90 12.44 -15.84
C ARG A 332 -19.46 12.94 -15.93
N LEU A 333 -18.56 12.43 -15.09
CA LEU A 333 -17.12 12.71 -15.18
C LEU A 333 -16.53 12.20 -16.51
N GLY A 334 -16.97 11.02 -16.95
CA GLY A 334 -16.61 10.50 -18.27
C GLY A 334 -17.22 11.33 -19.41
N ALA A 335 -18.46 11.82 -19.26
CA ALA A 335 -19.10 12.68 -20.25
C ALA A 335 -18.43 14.05 -20.37
N GLU A 336 -18.09 14.70 -19.25
CA GLU A 336 -17.43 16.02 -19.22
C GLU A 336 -15.98 15.93 -19.73
N GLN A 337 -15.22 14.89 -19.37
CA GLN A 337 -13.88 14.66 -19.92
C GLN A 337 -13.92 14.33 -21.42
N ASN A 338 -14.92 13.57 -21.86
CA ASN A 338 -15.07 13.23 -23.28
C ASN A 338 -15.56 14.44 -24.09
N GLU A 339 -16.39 15.32 -23.52
CA GLU A 339 -16.77 16.59 -24.14
C GLU A 339 -15.58 17.55 -24.26
N GLN A 340 -14.74 17.66 -23.22
CA GLN A 340 -13.48 18.40 -23.29
C GLN A 340 -12.51 17.83 -24.32
N LEU A 341 -12.36 16.50 -24.40
CA LEU A 341 -11.53 15.85 -25.42
C LEU A 341 -12.08 16.07 -26.84
N GLN A 342 -13.39 16.02 -27.02
CA GLN A 342 -14.03 16.28 -28.31
C GLN A 342 -13.86 17.74 -28.75
N GLU A 343 -13.91 18.69 -27.81
CA GLU A 343 -13.68 20.10 -28.11
C GLU A 343 -12.21 20.36 -28.52
N ILE A 344 -11.25 19.77 -27.80
CA ILE A 344 -9.83 19.81 -28.17
C ILE A 344 -9.59 19.20 -29.57
N GLN A 345 -10.24 18.06 -29.87
CA GLN A 345 -10.14 17.42 -31.18
C GLN A 345 -10.77 18.26 -32.31
N ARG A 346 -11.89 18.94 -32.05
CA ARG A 346 -12.51 19.88 -33.01
C ARG A 346 -11.62 21.08 -33.30
N GLN A 347 -10.95 21.62 -32.28
CA GLN A 347 -10.02 22.74 -32.42
C GLN A 347 -8.79 22.32 -33.25
N ASN A 348 -8.22 21.14 -33.00
CA ASN A 348 -7.08 20.63 -33.76
C ASN A 348 -7.42 20.31 -35.23
N LYS A 349 -8.65 19.85 -35.52
CA LYS A 349 -9.08 19.54 -36.89
C LYS A 349 -9.28 20.78 -37.76
N LYS A 350 -9.57 21.95 -37.17
CA LYS A 350 -9.64 23.24 -37.89
C LYS A 350 -8.25 23.81 -38.25
N SER A 351 -7.18 23.33 -37.62
CA SER A 351 -5.81 23.82 -37.85
C SER A 351 -5.06 23.06 -38.97
N VAL A 352 -5.64 21.98 -39.50
CA VAL A 352 -5.02 21.11 -40.52
C VAL A 352 -5.87 21.06 -41.79
N GLU A 353 -6.12 22.21 -42.41
CA GLU A 353 -6.42 22.24 -43.85
C GLU A 353 -5.11 22.48 -44.62
N PRO A 354 -4.71 21.61 -45.55
CA PRO A 354 -3.48 21.81 -46.31
C PRO A 354 -3.65 23.00 -47.27
N ALA A 355 -2.80 24.00 -47.12
CA ALA A 355 -2.65 25.09 -48.07
C ALA A 355 -2.40 24.50 -49.47
N ARG A 356 -3.32 24.74 -50.41
CA ARG A 356 -3.10 24.45 -51.84
C ARG A 356 -1.99 25.35 -52.35
N ILE A 357 -0.80 24.80 -52.54
CA ILE A 357 0.29 25.45 -53.29
C ILE A 357 0.09 25.11 -54.77
N THR A 358 -0.30 26.10 -55.56
CA THR A 358 -0.33 26.03 -57.02
C THR A 358 1.09 26.22 -57.54
N VAL A 359 1.66 25.22 -58.22
CA VAL A 359 2.98 25.31 -58.85
C VAL A 359 2.82 25.93 -60.23
N GLY A 360 3.35 27.14 -60.42
CA GLY A 360 3.50 27.77 -61.74
C GLY A 360 4.73 27.22 -62.46
N GLU A 361 4.57 26.83 -63.71
CA GLU A 361 5.62 26.36 -64.61
C GLU A 361 6.64 27.47 -64.92
N GLY A 362 7.94 27.12 -64.91
CA GLY A 362 9.00 28.05 -65.34
C GLY A 362 10.43 27.62 -65.07
N LEU A 363 10.98 26.81 -65.97
CA LEU A 363 12.39 26.76 -66.43
C LEU A 363 13.58 26.80 -65.42
N ASN A 364 14.06 25.61 -65.08
CA ASN A 364 15.37 25.04 -65.45
C ASN A 364 16.63 25.95 -65.60
N ILE A 365 17.57 25.86 -64.64
CA ILE A 365 19.04 25.86 -64.89
C ILE A 365 19.71 25.00 -63.81
N GLY A 366 20.50 24.00 -64.20
CA GLY A 366 21.20 23.07 -63.31
C GLY A 366 22.55 23.56 -62.79
N ARG A 367 23.02 22.96 -61.69
CA ARG A 367 24.32 22.28 -61.51
C ARG A 367 24.46 21.84 -60.05
N LYS A 368 25.06 20.68 -59.85
CA LYS A 368 25.44 20.10 -58.57
C LYS A 368 26.29 21.08 -57.75
N ASP A 369 25.93 21.35 -56.50
CA ASP A 369 26.73 21.09 -55.30
C ASP A 369 26.10 21.71 -54.04
N ALA A 370 26.45 21.10 -52.91
CA ALA A 370 25.90 21.22 -51.56
C ALA A 370 25.64 22.63 -51.02
N ILE A 371 24.69 22.76 -50.08
CA ILE A 371 24.85 23.55 -48.84
C ILE A 371 23.88 23.02 -47.76
N LYS A 372 24.45 22.71 -46.59
CA LYS A 372 23.80 22.48 -45.30
C LYS A 372 22.95 23.69 -44.87
N LYS A 373 21.75 23.46 -44.32
CA LYS A 373 21.07 24.35 -43.35
C LYS A 373 20.40 23.45 -42.32
N VAL A 374 21.03 23.21 -41.16
CA VAL A 374 20.85 23.96 -39.90
C VAL A 374 19.36 24.11 -39.55
N ILE A 375 18.87 23.19 -38.73
CA ILE A 375 17.59 23.31 -38.04
C ILE A 375 17.87 24.13 -36.78
N VAL A 376 17.38 25.37 -36.73
CA VAL A 376 17.25 26.14 -35.49
C VAL A 376 15.81 25.93 -35.03
N PHE A 377 15.64 25.31 -33.86
CA PHE A 377 14.37 25.35 -33.13
C PHE A 377 14.29 26.68 -32.41
N THR A 378 13.29 27.48 -32.73
CA THR A 378 12.82 28.58 -31.89
C THR A 378 11.47 28.16 -31.32
N ASP A 379 11.38 28.07 -29.99
CA ASP A 379 10.13 27.90 -29.26
C ASP A 379 9.16 29.05 -29.59
N PRO A 380 7.84 28.81 -29.63
CA PRO A 380 6.85 29.87 -29.56
C PRO A 380 6.37 30.08 -28.11
N ASP A 381 6.23 31.36 -27.76
CA ASP A 381 5.69 31.93 -26.52
C ASP A 381 4.33 31.36 -26.07
#